data_AF-A0A4V0I3R9-F1
#
_entry.id   AF-A0A4V0I3R9-F1
#
_cell.length_a   1.000
_cell.length_b   1.000
_cell.length_c   1.000
_cell.angle_alpha   90.00
_cell.angle_beta   90.00
_cell.angle_gamma   90.00
#
_symmetry.space_group_name_H-M   'P 1'
#
loop_
_entity.id
_entity.type
_entity.pdbx_description
1 polymer ?
#
loop_
_entity_poly.entity_id
_entity_poly.type
_entity_poly.pdbx_seq_one_letter_code
_entity_poly.pdbx_strand_id
1 'polypeptide(L)'
;MLAHLTPAWYDEAIREDARMSDADALLDAIFDHPDDDTPRLVYADWLQEHGQENYAEFIRLQCAAARCEVWSDEANDLWVRIGRAWNRLSDEWWPATVEPWPLSESEFKPDPVLLDAWHFDRGFLRRTVSVDLGQVLRYAACRAWLPAPGPRVYVSNTDVPGLSASPLLRRITAIQLVADWSDDGTVLSTDFNPLLRSHHLTRLERLDLSHVLLQRSTVDVLLTAPHLKTIRTIEVGDHRRRDIDFEEVVLQLQGRFKRVIRP
;
A
#
# COMPACT_ATOMS: atom_id res chain seq x y z
N MET A 1 -6.42 26.94 0.48
CA MET A 1 -6.63 27.11 1.93
C MET A 1 -7.73 26.15 2.38
N LEU A 2 -7.40 24.87 2.58
CA LEU A 2 -8.30 23.87 3.15
C LEU A 2 -7.77 23.52 4.53
N ALA A 3 -8.35 24.17 5.54
CA ALA A 3 -8.07 23.93 6.94
C ALA A 3 -8.72 22.61 7.39
N HIS A 4 -7.90 21.78 8.02
CA HIS A 4 -8.18 20.88 9.14
C HIS A 4 -9.66 20.70 9.53
N LEU A 5 -10.30 19.70 8.95
CA LEU A 5 -11.41 19.00 9.59
C LEU A 5 -11.16 17.51 9.35
N THR A 6 -10.58 16.83 10.34
CA THR A 6 -10.67 15.36 10.42
C THR A 6 -12.15 15.02 10.54
N PRO A 7 -12.76 14.37 9.54
CA PRO A 7 -14.20 14.12 9.57
C PRO A 7 -14.56 13.15 10.71
N ALA A 8 -15.78 13.24 11.25
CA ALA A 8 -16.25 12.40 12.36
C ALA A 8 -16.19 10.88 12.09
N TRP A 9 -16.13 10.45 10.81
CA TRP A 9 -15.91 9.05 10.42
C TRP A 9 -14.49 8.53 10.72
N TYR A 10 -13.52 9.43 10.93
CA TYR A 10 -12.13 9.12 11.28
C TYR A 10 -12.03 8.42 12.64
N ASP A 11 -12.86 8.83 13.61
CA ASP A 11 -12.84 8.26 14.96
C ASP A 11 -13.63 6.95 15.08
N GLU A 12 -14.63 6.74 14.22
CA GLU A 12 -15.49 5.55 14.26
C GLU A 12 -14.81 4.34 13.57
N ALA A 13 -14.16 4.57 12.42
CA ALA A 13 -13.35 3.55 11.74
C ALA A 13 -12.14 3.09 12.57
N ILE A 14 -11.51 3.99 13.34
CA ILE A 14 -10.41 3.64 14.27
C ILE A 14 -10.94 2.89 15.51
N ARG A 15 -12.17 3.15 15.96
CA ARG A 15 -12.76 2.46 17.13
C ARG A 15 -13.24 1.04 16.81
N GLU A 16 -13.72 0.77 15.59
CA GLU A 16 -14.07 -0.59 15.17
C GLU A 16 -12.84 -1.49 14.93
N ASP A 17 -11.67 -0.91 14.66
CA ASP A 17 -10.37 -1.60 14.46
C ASP A 17 -9.74 -2.14 15.77
N ALA A 18 -10.33 -1.86 16.93
CA ALA A 18 -9.78 -2.23 18.24
C ALA A 18 -10.04 -3.69 18.68
N ARG A 19 -10.77 -4.50 17.88
CA ARG A 19 -10.84 -5.96 18.04
C ARG A 19 -10.56 -6.61 16.70
N MET A 20 -9.48 -7.38 16.61
CA MET A 20 -9.17 -8.22 15.44
C MET A 20 -10.43 -9.01 15.05
N SER A 21 -11.03 -8.65 13.92
CA SER A 21 -12.22 -9.31 13.40
C SER A 21 -11.84 -10.63 12.73
N ASP A 22 -12.78 -11.57 12.58
CA ASP A 22 -12.54 -12.83 11.84
C ASP A 22 -12.00 -12.55 10.43
N ALA A 23 -12.51 -11.48 9.79
CA ALA A 23 -11.98 -10.98 8.52
C ALA A 23 -10.52 -10.53 8.60
N ASP A 24 -10.04 -10.00 9.72
CA ASP A 24 -8.63 -9.64 9.87
C ASP A 24 -7.72 -10.86 9.93
N ALA A 25 -8.16 -11.93 10.59
CA ALA A 25 -7.43 -13.19 10.61
C ALA A 25 -7.39 -13.85 9.22
N LEU A 26 -8.50 -13.81 8.48
CA LEU A 26 -8.57 -14.30 7.10
C LEU A 26 -7.66 -13.51 6.16
N LEU A 27 -7.68 -12.17 6.27
CA LEU A 27 -6.74 -11.33 5.53
C LEU A 27 -5.30 -11.67 5.92
N ASP A 28 -4.97 -11.74 7.21
CA ASP A 28 -3.60 -12.05 7.61
C ASP A 28 -3.10 -13.41 7.06
N ALA A 29 -3.97 -14.42 6.92
CA ALA A 29 -3.65 -15.69 6.26
C ALA A 29 -3.36 -15.55 4.75
N ILE A 30 -4.09 -14.69 4.02
CA ILE A 30 -3.80 -14.37 2.61
C ILE A 30 -2.42 -13.72 2.48
N PHE A 31 -2.05 -12.86 3.43
CA PHE A 31 -0.75 -12.19 3.42
C PHE A 31 0.41 -13.13 3.74
N ASP A 32 0.20 -14.10 4.64
CA ASP A 32 1.21 -15.10 4.97
C ASP A 32 1.41 -16.12 3.83
N HIS A 33 0.38 -16.32 2.99
CA HIS A 33 0.41 -17.22 1.84
C HIS A 33 -0.03 -16.52 0.54
N PRO A 34 0.73 -15.54 0.04
CA PRO A 34 0.31 -14.67 -1.06
C PRO A 34 0.16 -15.38 -2.40
N ASP A 35 0.75 -16.56 -2.58
CA ASP A 35 0.60 -17.34 -3.81
C ASP A 35 -0.48 -18.42 -3.72
N ASP A 36 -1.01 -18.67 -2.52
CA ASP A 36 -2.02 -19.70 -2.28
C ASP A 36 -3.44 -19.14 -2.48
N ASP A 37 -4.23 -19.81 -3.31
CA ASP A 37 -5.63 -19.46 -3.53
C ASP A 37 -6.51 -19.87 -2.34
N THR A 38 -6.09 -20.85 -1.54
CA THR A 38 -6.89 -21.42 -0.43
C THR A 38 -7.38 -20.36 0.57
N PRO A 39 -6.52 -19.53 1.19
CA PRO A 39 -7.00 -18.49 2.12
C PRO A 39 -7.88 -17.44 1.42
N ARG A 40 -7.69 -17.21 0.11
CA ARG A 40 -8.52 -16.29 -0.68
C ARG A 40 -9.92 -16.84 -0.91
N LEU A 41 -10.03 -18.14 -1.18
CA LEU A 41 -11.31 -18.81 -1.35
C LEU A 41 -12.10 -18.86 -0.03
N VAL A 42 -11.42 -19.11 1.10
CA VAL A 42 -12.05 -19.02 2.43
C VAL A 42 -12.53 -17.60 2.71
N TYR A 43 -11.74 -16.58 2.36
CA TYR A 43 -12.18 -15.19 2.48
C TYR A 43 -13.36 -14.85 1.55
N ALA A 44 -13.41 -15.41 0.34
CA ALA A 44 -14.56 -15.27 -0.55
C ALA A 44 -15.82 -15.91 0.04
N ASP A 45 -15.72 -17.06 0.71
CA ASP A 45 -16.85 -17.67 1.41
C ASP A 45 -17.34 -16.76 2.54
N TRP A 46 -16.42 -16.24 3.36
CA TRP A 46 -16.74 -15.27 4.40
C TRP A 46 -17.42 -14.02 3.84
N LEU A 47 -16.92 -13.45 2.74
CA LEU A 47 -17.52 -12.29 2.07
C LEU A 47 -18.96 -12.55 1.64
N GLN A 48 -19.22 -13.71 1.05
CA GLN A 48 -20.56 -14.10 0.62
C GLN A 48 -21.52 -14.22 1.82
N GLU A 49 -21.09 -14.83 2.92
CA GLU A 49 -21.88 -14.93 4.16
C GLU A 49 -22.19 -13.56 4.76
N HIS A 50 -21.36 -12.55 4.47
CA HIS A 50 -21.50 -11.18 4.97
C HIS A 50 -22.08 -10.21 3.92
N GLY A 51 -22.74 -10.75 2.88
CA GLY A 51 -23.47 -9.95 1.89
C GLY A 51 -22.60 -9.27 0.82
N GLN A 52 -21.31 -9.61 0.72
CA GLN A 52 -20.38 -9.09 -0.30
C GLN A 52 -20.23 -10.09 -1.46
N GLU A 53 -21.35 -10.49 -2.07
CA GLU A 53 -21.40 -11.56 -3.06
C GLU A 53 -20.63 -11.23 -4.35
N ASN A 54 -20.71 -9.98 -4.83
CA ASN A 54 -19.98 -9.55 -6.01
C ASN A 54 -18.45 -9.61 -5.80
N TYR A 55 -17.97 -9.32 -4.60
CA TYR A 55 -16.53 -9.38 -4.30
C TYR A 55 -16.05 -10.82 -4.14
N ALA A 56 -16.85 -11.66 -3.47
CA ALA A 56 -16.61 -13.10 -3.39
C ALA A 56 -16.52 -13.75 -4.78
N GLU A 57 -17.45 -13.42 -5.69
CA GLU A 57 -17.44 -13.90 -7.07
C GLU A 57 -16.16 -13.45 -7.81
N PHE A 58 -15.79 -12.17 -7.69
CA PHE A 58 -14.60 -11.62 -8.32
C PHE A 58 -13.31 -12.32 -7.90
N ILE A 59 -13.12 -12.57 -6.59
CA ILE A 59 -11.98 -13.34 -6.07
C ILE A 59 -11.95 -14.75 -6.69
N ARG A 60 -13.08 -15.47 -6.65
CA ARG A 60 -13.15 -16.85 -7.17
C ARG A 60 -12.84 -16.92 -8.66
N LEU A 61 -13.37 -15.98 -9.45
CA LEU A 61 -13.12 -15.89 -10.88
C LEU A 61 -11.65 -15.61 -11.19
N GLN A 62 -11.02 -14.66 -10.50
CA GLN A 62 -9.59 -14.37 -10.70
C GLN A 62 -8.68 -15.52 -10.25
N CYS A 63 -9.02 -16.24 -9.16
CA CYS A 63 -8.30 -17.46 -8.76
C CYS A 63 -8.45 -18.57 -9.81
N ALA A 64 -9.64 -18.75 -10.38
CA ALA A 64 -9.84 -19.70 -11.47
C ALA A 64 -9.01 -19.33 -12.71
N ALA A 65 -9.01 -18.05 -13.10
CA ALA A 65 -8.26 -17.56 -14.26
C ALA A 65 -6.75 -17.71 -14.07
N ALA A 66 -6.22 -17.52 -12.86
CA ALA A 66 -4.80 -17.67 -12.55
C ALA A 66 -4.28 -19.12 -12.71
N ARG A 67 -5.18 -20.12 -12.70
CA ARG A 67 -4.84 -21.54 -12.89
C ARG A 67 -4.94 -22.01 -14.34
N CYS A 68 -5.51 -21.18 -15.23
CA CYS A 68 -5.62 -21.50 -16.65
C CYS A 68 -4.31 -21.15 -17.37
N GLU A 69 -4.05 -21.83 -18.49
CA GLU A 69 -3.01 -21.41 -19.42
C GLU A 69 -3.36 -20.04 -20.00
N VAL A 70 -2.37 -19.15 -20.05
CA VAL A 70 -2.57 -17.79 -20.57
C VAL A 70 -3.05 -17.86 -22.02
N TRP A 71 -4.08 -17.07 -22.36
CA TRP A 71 -4.71 -17.01 -23.69
C TRP A 71 -5.55 -18.23 -24.10
N SER A 72 -5.75 -19.22 -23.22
CA SER A 72 -6.72 -20.29 -23.45
C SER A 72 -8.15 -19.75 -23.59
N ASP A 73 -9.01 -20.49 -24.29
CA ASP A 73 -10.44 -20.15 -24.41
C ASP A 73 -11.09 -20.08 -23.02
N GLU A 74 -10.72 -20.99 -22.12
CA GLU A 74 -11.18 -20.99 -20.74
C GLU A 74 -10.75 -19.71 -19.97
N ALA A 75 -9.49 -19.27 -20.15
CA ALA A 75 -9.03 -18.03 -19.53
C ALA A 75 -9.79 -16.82 -20.10
N ASN A 76 -10.02 -16.78 -21.41
CA ASN A 76 -10.76 -15.69 -22.06
C ASN A 76 -12.21 -15.61 -21.55
N ASP A 77 -12.90 -16.75 -21.45
CA ASP A 77 -14.26 -16.83 -20.91
C ASP A 77 -14.32 -16.39 -19.44
N LEU A 78 -13.33 -16.76 -18.64
CA LEU A 78 -13.21 -16.28 -17.26
C LEU A 78 -13.00 -14.77 -17.22
N TRP A 79 -12.16 -14.19 -18.07
CA TRP A 79 -11.95 -12.73 -18.13
C TRP A 79 -13.19 -11.96 -18.57
N VAL A 80 -14.02 -12.52 -19.46
CA VAL A 80 -15.35 -11.94 -19.78
C VAL A 80 -16.24 -11.91 -18.54
N ARG A 81 -16.25 -12.98 -17.73
CA ARG A 81 -17.03 -13.04 -16.48
C ARG A 81 -16.47 -12.08 -15.42
N ILE A 82 -15.16 -11.98 -15.31
CA ILE A 82 -14.45 -11.04 -14.43
C ILE A 82 -14.87 -9.60 -14.78
N GLY A 83 -14.90 -9.23 -16.06
CA GLY A 83 -15.35 -7.89 -16.48
C GLY A 83 -16.80 -7.59 -16.07
N ARG A 84 -17.70 -8.59 -16.14
CA ARG A 84 -19.08 -8.42 -15.67
C ARG A 84 -19.18 -8.25 -14.15
N ALA A 85 -18.39 -9.02 -13.39
CA ALA A 85 -18.30 -8.87 -11.94
C ALA A 85 -17.72 -7.50 -11.56
N TRP A 86 -16.68 -7.05 -12.29
CA TRP A 86 -16.09 -5.74 -12.12
C TRP A 86 -17.07 -4.60 -12.36
N ASN A 87 -17.93 -4.66 -13.38
CA ASN A 87 -18.92 -3.61 -13.59
C ASN A 87 -19.83 -3.42 -12.37
N ARG A 88 -20.27 -4.52 -11.72
CA ARG A 88 -21.07 -4.44 -10.50
C ARG A 88 -20.26 -3.89 -9.32
N LEU A 89 -19.04 -4.38 -9.13
CA LEU A 89 -18.15 -3.91 -8.07
C LEU A 89 -17.75 -2.45 -8.24
N SER A 90 -17.55 -1.99 -9.46
CA SER A 90 -17.18 -0.63 -9.77
C SER A 90 -18.27 0.35 -9.34
N ASP A 91 -19.53 -0.04 -9.51
CA ASP A 91 -20.67 0.75 -9.03
C ASP A 91 -20.76 0.71 -7.49
N GLU A 92 -20.58 -0.47 -6.88
CA GLU A 92 -20.62 -0.64 -5.42
C GLU A 92 -19.50 0.10 -4.69
N TRP A 93 -18.31 0.16 -5.30
CA TRP A 93 -17.13 0.79 -4.71
C TRP A 93 -16.93 2.24 -5.16
N TRP A 94 -17.91 2.84 -5.82
CA TRP A 94 -17.87 4.27 -6.12
C TRP A 94 -17.69 5.11 -4.83
N PRO A 95 -16.85 6.16 -4.83
CA PRO A 95 -16.09 6.70 -5.97
C PRO A 95 -14.68 6.12 -6.11
N ALA A 96 -14.26 5.15 -5.28
CA ALA A 96 -12.89 4.63 -5.27
C ALA A 96 -12.45 4.13 -6.65
N THR A 97 -13.33 3.51 -7.44
CA THR A 97 -12.99 2.99 -8.79
C THR A 97 -12.80 4.05 -9.87
N VAL A 98 -13.34 5.26 -9.66
CA VAL A 98 -13.29 6.35 -10.64
C VAL A 98 -12.44 7.53 -10.19
N GLU A 99 -12.02 7.53 -8.93
CA GLU A 99 -11.00 8.43 -8.48
C GLU A 99 -9.69 8.07 -9.17
N PRO A 100 -8.85 9.06 -9.50
CA PRO A 100 -7.60 8.78 -10.18
C PRO A 100 -6.58 8.12 -9.24
N TRP A 101 -6.05 6.94 -9.61
CA TRP A 101 -5.01 6.22 -8.85
C TRP A 101 -3.64 6.35 -9.51
N PRO A 102 -2.57 6.49 -8.71
CA PRO A 102 -1.23 6.56 -9.24
C PRO A 102 -0.72 5.16 -9.65
N LEU A 103 -0.24 5.01 -10.90
CA LEU A 103 0.53 3.84 -11.32
C LEU A 103 2.02 4.01 -11.03
N SER A 104 2.66 2.96 -10.51
CA SER A 104 4.10 2.97 -10.16
C SER A 104 5.07 3.12 -11.35
N GLU A 105 4.60 3.05 -12.60
CA GLU A 105 5.48 3.01 -13.78
C GLU A 105 6.08 4.36 -14.18
N SER A 106 5.61 5.49 -13.63
CA SER A 106 6.18 6.82 -13.93
C SER A 106 6.92 7.42 -12.72
N GLU A 107 8.22 7.66 -12.90
CA GLU A 107 9.09 8.38 -11.94
C GLU A 107 8.74 9.87 -11.81
N PHE A 108 8.01 10.42 -12.79
CA PHE A 108 7.62 11.83 -12.86
C PHE A 108 6.11 11.95 -12.94
N LYS A 109 5.47 11.98 -11.77
CA LYS A 109 4.01 12.12 -11.60
C LYS A 109 3.24 10.98 -12.29
N PRO A 110 2.77 9.98 -11.54
CA PRO A 110 2.02 8.88 -12.12
C PRO A 110 0.81 9.40 -12.88
N ASP A 111 0.69 9.04 -14.15
CA ASP A 111 -0.51 9.35 -14.91
C ASP A 111 -1.67 8.66 -14.19
N PRO A 112 -2.66 9.45 -13.72
CA PRO A 112 -3.73 8.88 -12.94
C PRO A 112 -4.57 7.95 -13.81
N VAL A 113 -4.79 6.72 -13.33
CA VAL A 113 -5.67 5.75 -14.00
C VAL A 113 -6.97 5.55 -13.25
N LEU A 114 -8.02 5.28 -14.02
CA LEU A 114 -9.24 4.69 -13.48
C LEU A 114 -8.98 3.20 -13.29
N LEU A 115 -9.45 2.66 -12.17
CA LEU A 115 -9.26 1.25 -11.90
C LEU A 115 -10.16 0.39 -12.78
N ASP A 116 -9.68 -0.81 -13.02
CA ASP A 116 -10.34 -1.84 -13.81
C ASP A 116 -9.89 -3.21 -13.28
N ALA A 117 -10.60 -4.27 -13.64
CA ALA A 117 -10.39 -5.63 -13.14
C ALA A 117 -8.93 -6.10 -13.27
N TRP A 118 -8.24 -5.71 -14.34
CA TRP A 118 -6.86 -6.14 -14.61
C TRP A 118 -5.86 -5.57 -13.61
N HIS A 119 -6.19 -4.46 -12.92
CA HIS A 119 -5.39 -3.89 -11.85
C HIS A 119 -5.39 -4.72 -10.56
N PHE A 120 -6.19 -5.78 -10.52
CA PHE A 120 -6.28 -6.72 -9.41
C PHE A 120 -5.65 -8.07 -9.79
N ASP A 121 -5.05 -8.72 -8.79
CA ASP A 121 -4.62 -10.12 -8.84
C ASP A 121 -5.34 -10.89 -7.72
N ARG A 122 -6.16 -11.86 -8.13
CA ARG A 122 -6.92 -12.73 -7.24
C ARG A 122 -7.71 -11.98 -6.17
N GLY A 123 -8.31 -10.85 -6.59
CA GLY A 123 -9.19 -9.99 -5.80
C GLY A 123 -8.52 -8.88 -5.01
N PHE A 124 -7.21 -8.67 -5.16
CA PHE A 124 -6.48 -7.60 -4.45
C PHE A 124 -5.66 -6.76 -5.43
N LEU A 125 -5.43 -5.49 -5.11
CA LEU A 125 -4.66 -4.59 -5.97
C LEU A 125 -3.26 -5.14 -6.26
N ARG A 126 -2.87 -5.10 -7.54
CA ARG A 126 -1.53 -5.50 -7.99
C ARG A 126 -0.47 -4.57 -7.42
N ARG A 127 0.76 -5.10 -7.31
CA ARG A 127 1.98 -4.35 -6.95
C ARG A 127 2.25 -3.13 -7.82
N THR A 128 1.79 -3.14 -9.07
CA THR A 128 2.01 -2.05 -10.04
C THR A 128 1.11 -0.85 -9.77
N VAL A 129 -0.01 -1.05 -9.06
CA VAL A 129 -0.85 0.02 -8.56
C VAL A 129 -0.22 0.54 -7.29
N SER A 130 -0.08 1.84 -7.21
CA SER A 130 0.29 2.49 -5.97
C SER A 130 -0.94 3.15 -5.36
N VAL A 131 -0.90 3.39 -4.05
CA VAL A 131 -2.03 3.96 -3.32
C VAL A 131 -1.53 5.11 -2.46
N ASP A 132 -2.23 6.24 -2.51
CA ASP A 132 -2.02 7.30 -1.52
C ASP A 132 -2.73 6.96 -0.21
N LEU A 133 -2.12 7.25 0.93
CA LEU A 133 -2.70 6.92 2.23
C LEU A 133 -4.02 7.65 2.48
N GLY A 134 -4.17 8.88 1.97
CA GLY A 134 -5.45 9.59 2.00
C GLY A 134 -6.58 8.77 1.35
N GLN A 135 -6.27 7.96 0.33
CA GLN A 135 -7.21 7.00 -0.27
C GLN A 135 -7.42 5.78 0.63
N VAL A 136 -6.34 5.18 1.17
CA VAL A 136 -6.44 4.01 2.08
C VAL A 136 -7.34 4.32 3.27
N LEU A 137 -7.15 5.48 3.92
CA LEU A 137 -7.92 5.87 5.09
C LEU A 137 -9.37 6.20 4.74
N ARG A 138 -9.61 6.85 3.60
CA ARG A 138 -10.96 7.18 3.10
C ARG A 138 -11.78 5.93 2.80
N TYR A 139 -11.13 4.86 2.36
CA TYR A 139 -11.75 3.60 1.99
C TYR A 139 -11.46 2.44 2.94
N ALA A 140 -10.94 2.72 4.14
CA ALA A 140 -10.53 1.68 5.11
C ALA A 140 -11.69 0.73 5.50
N ALA A 141 -12.93 1.20 5.43
CA ALA A 141 -14.13 0.39 5.63
C ALA A 141 -14.33 -0.68 4.54
N CYS A 142 -13.81 -0.44 3.33
CA CYS A 142 -13.86 -1.40 2.24
C CYS A 142 -12.51 -2.13 2.13
N ARG A 143 -12.51 -3.35 2.67
CA ARG A 143 -11.31 -4.17 2.88
C ARG A 143 -10.61 -4.58 1.58
N ALA A 144 -11.28 -4.47 0.44
CA ALA A 144 -10.70 -4.66 -0.89
C ALA A 144 -9.59 -3.66 -1.23
N TRP A 145 -9.61 -2.49 -0.58
CA TRP A 145 -8.65 -1.39 -0.78
C TRP A 145 -7.45 -1.44 0.16
N LEU A 146 -7.45 -2.40 1.09
CA LEU A 146 -6.29 -2.61 1.94
C LEU A 146 -5.14 -3.13 1.07
N PRO A 147 -3.97 -2.48 1.08
CA PRO A 147 -2.84 -2.88 0.25
C PRO A 147 -2.40 -4.29 0.69
N ALA A 148 -2.71 -5.29 -0.14
CA ALA A 148 -2.62 -6.69 0.24
C ALA A 148 -2.18 -7.59 -0.90
N PRO A 149 -1.11 -8.37 -0.71
CA PRO A 149 0.24 -7.91 -0.45
C PRO A 149 0.87 -7.42 -1.76
N GLY A 150 1.06 -6.11 -1.89
CA GLY A 150 1.74 -5.65 -3.09
C GLY A 150 1.87 -4.16 -3.32
N PRO A 151 0.75 -3.42 -3.33
CA PRO A 151 0.77 -2.02 -3.71
C PRO A 151 1.79 -1.25 -2.89
N ARG A 152 2.57 -0.42 -3.58
CA ARG A 152 3.45 0.55 -2.94
C ARG A 152 2.56 1.66 -2.40
N VAL A 153 2.68 1.96 -1.11
CA VAL A 153 1.91 3.03 -0.47
C VAL A 153 2.74 4.31 -0.49
N TYR A 154 2.22 5.36 -1.10
CA TYR A 154 2.79 6.70 -1.00
C TYR A 154 2.41 7.33 0.32
N VAL A 155 3.38 7.93 0.97
CA VAL A 155 3.17 8.66 2.22
C VAL A 155 3.82 10.02 2.12
N SER A 156 2.99 11.07 2.17
CA SER A 156 3.45 12.45 2.30
C SER A 156 3.76 12.79 3.75
N ASN A 157 4.37 13.95 4.02
CA ASN A 157 4.56 14.37 5.42
C ASN A 157 3.23 14.73 6.09
N THR A 158 2.25 15.19 5.31
CA THR A 158 0.92 15.52 5.85
C THR A 158 0.19 14.30 6.42
N ASP A 159 0.53 13.10 5.97
CA ASP A 159 -0.07 11.82 6.39
C ASP A 159 0.54 11.25 7.69
N VAL A 160 1.80 11.60 8.01
CA VAL A 160 2.60 10.97 9.08
C VAL A 160 1.91 10.99 10.45
N PRO A 161 1.30 12.10 10.93
CA PRO A 161 0.69 12.14 12.26
C PRO A 161 -0.46 11.14 12.43
N GLY A 162 -1.31 10.99 11.40
CA GLY A 162 -2.43 10.04 11.42
C GLY A 162 -1.99 8.60 11.22
N LEU A 163 -0.90 8.38 10.49
CA LEU A 163 -0.44 7.04 10.13
C LEU A 163 0.40 6.37 11.21
N SER A 164 1.25 7.11 11.90
CA SER A 164 2.27 6.53 12.80
C SER A 164 1.69 5.64 13.91
N ALA A 165 0.43 5.86 14.31
CA ALA A 165 -0.28 5.05 15.30
C ALA A 165 -1.26 4.02 14.70
N SER A 166 -1.44 4.00 13.37
CA SER A 166 -2.44 3.13 12.74
C SER A 166 -1.98 1.67 12.72
N PRO A 167 -2.81 0.73 13.18
CA PRO A 167 -2.46 -0.69 13.14
C PRO A 167 -2.59 -1.27 11.72
N LEU A 168 -3.12 -0.52 10.74
CA LEU A 168 -3.10 -0.87 9.32
C LEU A 168 -1.67 -1.02 8.77
N LEU A 169 -0.71 -0.33 9.37
CA LEU A 169 0.71 -0.43 9.04
C LEU A 169 1.27 -1.87 9.13
N ARG A 170 0.62 -2.76 9.91
CA ARG A 170 1.01 -4.18 10.01
C ARG A 170 0.90 -4.93 8.69
N ARG A 171 0.11 -4.42 7.76
CA ARG A 171 -0.15 -5.04 6.45
C ARG A 171 0.72 -4.46 5.34
N ILE A 172 1.36 -3.31 5.57
CA ILE A 172 2.11 -2.63 4.50
C ILE A 172 3.48 -3.26 4.31
N THR A 173 3.76 -3.70 3.08
CA THR A 173 5.04 -4.31 2.70
C THR A 173 5.97 -3.39 1.91
N ALA A 174 5.44 -2.31 1.34
CA ALA A 174 6.20 -1.36 0.53
C ALA A 174 5.71 0.07 0.75
N ILE A 175 6.61 0.96 1.14
CA ILE A 175 6.33 2.39 1.34
C ILE A 175 7.27 3.22 0.47
N GLN A 176 6.73 4.27 -0.15
CA GLN A 176 7.52 5.35 -0.74
C GLN A 176 7.18 6.66 -0.04
N LEU A 177 8.20 7.28 0.54
CA LEU A 177 8.08 8.57 1.18
C LEU A 177 8.26 9.66 0.12
N VAL A 178 7.39 10.65 0.14
CA VAL A 178 7.40 11.75 -0.81
C VAL A 178 7.42 13.06 -0.03
N ALA A 179 8.45 13.88 -0.25
CA ALA A 179 8.50 15.21 0.36
C ALA A 179 7.42 16.11 -0.25
N ASP A 180 6.76 16.90 0.60
CA ASP A 180 5.83 17.94 0.16
C ASP A 180 6.62 19.20 -0.20
N TRP A 181 6.31 19.77 -1.36
CA TRP A 181 6.96 20.96 -1.88
C TRP A 181 5.93 22.10 -1.96
N SER A 182 6.34 23.29 -1.55
CA SER A 182 5.57 24.51 -1.81
C SER A 182 5.73 24.96 -3.26
N ASP A 183 4.85 25.86 -3.69
CA ASP A 183 4.85 26.41 -5.06
C ASP A 183 6.17 27.12 -5.44
N ASP A 184 6.92 27.61 -4.45
CA ASP A 184 8.25 28.23 -4.63
C ASP A 184 9.41 27.21 -4.59
N GLY A 185 9.11 25.91 -4.53
CA GLY A 185 10.08 24.82 -4.52
C GLY A 185 10.76 24.61 -3.16
N THR A 186 10.26 25.20 -2.07
CA THR A 186 10.77 24.88 -0.73
C THR A 186 10.13 23.60 -0.19
N VAL A 187 10.90 22.80 0.53
CA VAL A 187 10.37 21.59 1.16
C VAL A 187 9.63 21.97 2.44
N LEU A 188 8.35 21.60 2.53
CA LEU A 188 7.44 22.01 3.60
C LEU A 188 7.68 21.25 4.92
N SER A 189 8.07 19.98 4.83
CA SER A 189 8.46 19.13 5.96
C SER A 189 9.32 17.97 5.46
N THR A 190 10.11 17.37 6.34
CA THR A 190 10.98 16.21 6.04
C THR A 190 10.99 15.17 7.15
N ASP A 191 10.19 15.37 8.22
CA ASP A 191 10.25 14.49 9.39
C ASP A 191 9.28 13.32 9.28
N PHE A 192 9.75 12.25 8.65
CA PHE A 192 9.06 10.95 8.61
C PHE A 192 9.39 10.05 9.79
N ASN A 193 10.20 10.51 10.75
CA ASN A 193 10.66 9.66 11.84
C ASN A 193 9.52 9.10 12.71
N PRO A 194 8.39 9.80 12.98
CA PRO A 194 7.27 9.20 13.70
C PRO A 194 6.72 7.94 13.01
N LEU A 195 6.58 7.98 11.68
CA LEU A 195 6.17 6.82 10.90
C LEU A 195 7.20 5.69 10.99
N LEU A 196 8.48 6.01 10.73
CA LEU A 196 9.55 5.00 10.74
C LEU A 196 9.76 4.38 12.13
N ARG A 197 9.39 5.07 13.21
CA ARG A 197 9.40 4.55 14.59
C ARG A 197 8.16 3.72 14.94
N SER A 198 7.14 3.69 14.09
CA SER A 198 5.92 2.94 14.37
C SER A 198 6.19 1.45 14.49
N HIS A 199 5.86 0.88 15.66
CA HIS A 199 5.99 -0.55 15.92
C HIS A 199 5.06 -1.43 15.08
N HIS A 200 4.09 -0.82 14.38
CA HIS A 200 3.19 -1.54 13.49
C HIS A 200 3.84 -1.90 12.14
N LEU A 201 4.95 -1.27 11.74
CA LEU A 201 5.71 -1.60 10.52
C LEU A 201 6.48 -2.94 10.66
N THR A 202 5.75 -4.03 10.86
CA THR A 202 6.29 -5.36 11.18
C THR A 202 6.56 -6.23 9.96
N ARG A 203 5.96 -5.89 8.81
CA ARG A 203 6.07 -6.64 7.53
C ARG A 203 6.67 -5.80 6.40
N LEU A 204 7.21 -4.62 6.71
CA LEU A 204 7.78 -3.72 5.70
C LEU A 204 9.02 -4.35 5.05
N GLU A 205 8.96 -4.63 3.74
CA GLU A 205 10.06 -5.24 2.97
C GLU A 205 10.78 -4.24 2.07
N ARG A 206 10.10 -3.19 1.61
CA ARG A 206 10.65 -2.16 0.73
C ARG A 206 10.38 -0.77 1.29
N LEU A 207 11.41 0.05 1.34
CA LEU A 207 11.30 1.45 1.73
C LEU A 207 12.01 2.33 0.70
N ASP A 208 11.26 3.20 0.05
CA ASP A 208 11.77 4.13 -0.93
C ASP A 208 11.83 5.54 -0.33
N LEU A 209 13.05 6.06 -0.23
CA LEU A 209 13.42 7.38 0.29
C LEU A 209 14.03 8.25 -0.83
N SER A 210 13.92 7.84 -2.09
CA SER A 210 14.54 8.52 -3.22
C SER A 210 13.98 9.91 -3.48
N HIS A 211 12.79 10.21 -2.97
CA HIS A 211 12.12 11.51 -3.11
C HIS A 211 12.04 12.31 -1.80
N VAL A 212 12.88 11.97 -0.81
CA VAL A 212 12.98 12.72 0.45
C VAL A 212 14.39 13.23 0.68
N LEU A 213 14.49 14.45 1.22
CA LEU A 213 15.75 14.96 1.73
C LEU A 213 16.12 14.20 3.01
N LEU A 214 17.06 13.26 2.91
CA LEU A 214 17.54 12.50 4.06
C LEU A 214 18.13 13.43 5.12
N GLN A 215 17.71 13.21 6.38
CA GLN A 215 18.28 13.85 7.56
C GLN A 215 19.11 12.84 8.36
N ARG A 216 20.12 13.31 9.11
CA ARG A 216 20.92 12.43 9.98
C ARG A 216 20.05 11.69 11.00
N SER A 217 19.02 12.37 11.54
CA SER A 217 18.03 11.79 12.44
C SER A 217 17.28 10.60 11.81
N THR A 218 16.93 10.69 10.52
CA THR A 218 16.29 9.62 9.76
C THR A 218 17.22 8.44 9.55
N VAL A 219 18.49 8.71 9.20
CA VAL A 219 19.52 7.66 9.09
C VAL A 219 19.67 6.92 10.42
N ASP A 220 19.74 7.65 11.54
CA ASP A 220 19.86 7.05 12.87
C ASP A 220 18.66 6.16 13.19
N VAL A 221 17.43 6.58 12.87
CA VAL A 221 16.22 5.75 13.02
C VAL A 221 16.33 4.48 12.17
N LEU A 222 16.67 4.60 10.89
CA LEU A 222 16.82 3.44 10.00
C LEU A 222 17.85 2.44 10.53
N LEU A 223 18.93 2.93 11.13
CA LEU A 223 20.02 2.11 11.68
C LEU A 223 19.74 1.54 13.07
N THR A 224 18.75 2.04 13.81
CA THR A 224 18.51 1.64 15.22
C THR A 224 17.15 0.98 15.45
N ALA A 225 16.12 1.30 14.67
CA ALA A 225 14.75 0.83 14.90
C ALA A 225 14.61 -0.69 14.66
N PRO A 226 14.38 -1.54 15.69
CA PRO A 226 14.50 -2.99 15.56
C PRO A 226 13.39 -3.63 14.70
N HIS A 227 12.22 -3.01 14.60
CA HIS A 227 11.09 -3.49 13.79
C HIS A 227 11.35 -3.35 12.27
N LEU A 228 12.22 -2.43 11.85
CA LEU A 228 12.59 -2.25 10.43
C LEU A 228 13.56 -3.33 9.89
N LYS A 229 13.87 -4.37 10.67
CA LYS A 229 14.76 -5.47 10.26
C LYS A 229 14.23 -6.30 9.08
N THR A 230 12.92 -6.20 8.81
CA THR A 230 12.28 -6.91 7.69
C THR A 230 12.54 -6.26 6.34
N ILE A 231 13.02 -5.00 6.32
CA ILE A 231 13.34 -4.29 5.09
C ILE A 231 14.47 -5.01 4.36
N ARG A 232 14.17 -5.45 3.14
CA ARG A 232 15.11 -6.12 2.23
C ARG A 232 15.71 -5.16 1.23
N THR A 233 14.91 -4.19 0.77
CA THR A 233 15.32 -3.19 -0.22
C THR A 233 15.05 -1.80 0.34
N ILE A 234 16.07 -0.96 0.31
CA ILE A 234 15.95 0.47 0.57
C ILE A 234 16.45 1.26 -0.63
N GLU A 235 15.70 2.25 -1.07
CA GLU A 235 16.07 3.14 -2.18
C GLU A 235 16.38 4.51 -1.60
N VAL A 236 17.54 5.09 -1.93
CA VAL A 236 18.00 6.38 -1.37
C VAL A 236 18.54 7.27 -2.49
N GLY A 237 18.00 8.48 -2.59
CA GLY A 237 18.39 9.46 -3.60
C GLY A 237 19.49 10.40 -3.10
N ASP A 238 20.41 10.78 -3.99
CA ASP A 238 21.45 11.78 -3.69
C ASP A 238 20.87 13.19 -3.79
N HIS A 239 20.42 13.71 -2.65
CA HIS A 239 19.98 15.09 -2.52
C HIS A 239 21.04 15.94 -1.82
N ARG A 240 22.25 16.01 -2.41
CA ARG A 240 23.41 16.84 -1.98
C ARG A 240 23.15 17.78 -0.80
N ARG A 241 23.41 17.29 0.42
CA ARG A 241 23.30 18.05 1.67
C ARG A 241 24.67 18.25 2.31
N ARG A 242 24.86 19.39 2.98
CA ARG A 242 26.18 19.73 3.59
C ARG A 242 26.45 19.01 4.91
N ASP A 243 25.40 18.59 5.60
CA ASP A 243 25.42 17.98 6.94
C ASP A 243 25.45 16.45 6.91
N ILE A 244 25.43 15.84 5.72
CA ILE A 244 25.45 14.39 5.55
C ILE A 244 26.39 14.04 4.40
N ASP A 245 27.33 13.14 4.66
CA ASP A 245 28.07 12.47 3.60
C ASP A 245 27.21 11.33 3.04
N PHE A 246 26.74 11.48 1.80
CA PHE A 246 25.85 10.51 1.16
C PHE A 246 26.53 9.14 0.98
N GLU A 247 27.83 9.12 0.68
CA GLU A 247 28.56 7.86 0.52
C GLU A 247 28.72 7.14 1.87
N GLU A 248 28.98 7.89 2.94
CA GLU A 248 29.00 7.35 4.31
C GLU A 248 27.63 6.73 4.67
N VAL A 249 26.53 7.44 4.38
CA VAL A 249 25.17 6.95 4.64
C VAL A 249 24.89 5.67 3.88
N VAL A 250 25.21 5.61 2.58
CA VAL A 250 24.97 4.38 1.80
C VAL A 250 25.76 3.22 2.38
N LEU A 251 27.03 3.42 2.76
CA LEU A 251 27.85 2.37 3.39
C LEU A 251 27.23 1.88 4.71
N GLN A 252 26.73 2.79 5.55
CA GLN A 252 26.05 2.44 6.80
C GLN A 252 24.78 1.62 6.54
N LEU A 253 23.96 2.05 5.58
CA LEU A 253 22.72 1.35 5.21
C LEU A 253 23.03 -0.03 4.60
N GLN A 254 24.08 -0.17 3.79
CA GLN A 254 24.53 -1.46 3.24
C GLN A 254 25.00 -2.43 4.33
N GLY A 255 25.52 -1.91 5.45
CA GLY A 255 25.86 -2.73 6.62
C GLY A 255 24.65 -3.35 7.33
N ARG A 256 23.44 -2.83 7.10
CA ARG A 256 22.21 -3.25 7.77
C ARG A 256 21.17 -3.89 6.85
N PHE A 257 20.98 -3.36 5.64
CA PHE A 257 19.95 -3.77 4.70
C PHE A 257 20.53 -4.58 3.55
N LYS A 258 19.81 -5.62 3.12
CA LYS A 258 20.29 -6.57 2.10
C LYS A 258 20.57 -5.91 0.75
N ARG A 259 19.76 -4.94 0.35
CA ARG A 259 19.87 -4.23 -0.93
C ARG A 259 19.63 -2.74 -0.72
N VAL A 260 20.64 -1.94 -1.03
CA VAL A 260 20.55 -0.48 -1.09
C VAL A 260 20.64 -0.07 -2.56
N ILE A 261 19.59 0.58 -3.07
CA ILE A 261 19.49 1.06 -4.46
C ILE A 261 19.71 2.56 -4.47
N ARG A 262 20.49 3.01 -5.46
CA ARG A 262 20.67 4.42 -5.81
C ARG A 262 19.98 4.61 -7.17
N PRO A 263 18.74 5.12 -7.20
CA PRO A 263 18.05 5.43 -8.44
C PRO A 263 18.75 6.59 -9.18
#